data_AF-A0A926TC39-F1
#
_entry.id   AF-A0A926TC39-F1
#
_cell.length_a   1.000
_cell.length_b   1.000
_cell.length_c   1.000
_cell.angle_alpha   90.00
_cell.angle_beta   90.00
_cell.angle_gamma   90.00
#
_symmetry.space_group_name_H-M   'P 1'
#
loop_
_entity.id
_entity.type
_entity.pdbx_description
1 polymer ?
#
loop_
_entity_poly.entity_id
_entity_poly.type
_entity_poly.pdbx_seq_one_letter_code
_entity_poly.pdbx_strand_id
1 'polypeptide(L)'
;MKGAVCFSEATLSYSTSASDFISSALDRLRALTQCSVQTTWRCWDGDLPTAQALSEWHTWTIVDLNAKQHVAWSKGEQVRWFGQAIVVPQALEGYPLQGLCLRLALMWWAIEAQIFVNGQLVQEGDLFDCSTRLLLSDAVAPGEEIAIVLRLVSPGHDDGALVRSTCLYESLDGFPEPSFVADELAVLHTYLQALSPEQLDTLAEAIGQIDWAMQGDRAAFDHNLAQLRQQLLPLAEPIKQRQIQLIGHAHLDMAWLWTVDETWQAAERTFESVLGLQQDFPELTFCHSTPALYEWIEQNRPDLFERIRQQVAAGTWEPVGGLWVEPELNLIGGEAIVRHILYGQRYFQEKFGDINRIAWLPDTFGFNWQLPQFFKQGGIEYFVTQKLRWNDTTQFPHEVFQWQAPDQSQVLGVMSAPIGEGIDPIKMATYACEWENKTGMSRSLWLPGVGDHGGGPTRDMLELARRWQRSPFFPEVEFTTA
;
A
#
# COMPACT_ATOMS: atom_id res chain seq x y z
N MET A 1 -8.09 3.44 21.66
CA MET A 1 -7.69 4.86 21.86
C MET A 1 -6.36 5.03 21.12
N LYS A 2 -6.37 5.78 20.01
CA LYS A 2 -5.20 5.92 19.13
C LYS A 2 -4.09 6.66 19.86
N GLY A 3 -2.97 6.00 20.13
CA GLY A 3 -1.75 6.62 20.66
C GLY A 3 -1.09 7.44 19.57
N ALA A 4 -0.97 8.74 19.79
CA ALA A 4 -0.13 9.61 18.99
C ALA A 4 1.33 9.18 19.19
N VAL A 5 2.02 8.91 18.09
CA VAL A 5 3.48 8.70 18.08
C VAL A 5 4.12 10.03 18.47
N CYS A 6 4.70 10.08 19.66
CA CYS A 6 5.43 11.24 20.16
C CYS A 6 6.85 11.15 19.60
N PHE A 7 7.16 11.97 18.59
CA PHE A 7 8.51 12.13 18.06
C PHE A 7 9.40 12.72 19.16
N SER A 8 10.53 12.07 19.46
CA SER A 8 11.52 12.62 20.37
C SER A 8 12.20 13.83 19.73
N GLU A 9 11.98 15.01 20.31
CA GLU A 9 12.63 16.27 19.96
C GLU A 9 14.15 16.19 20.20
N ALA A 10 14.92 15.92 19.15
CA ALA A 10 16.27 16.45 19.03
C ALA A 10 16.17 17.74 18.20
N THR A 11 16.07 18.86 18.90
CA THR A 11 15.96 20.21 18.33
C THR A 11 17.25 20.61 17.62
N LEU A 12 17.30 20.36 16.31
CA LEU A 12 18.07 21.17 15.37
C LEU A 12 17.18 22.37 15.00
N SER A 13 17.54 23.55 15.49
CA SER A 13 16.84 24.81 15.17
C SER A 13 17.09 25.21 13.71
N TYR A 14 16.38 24.58 12.78
CA TYR A 14 16.24 25.04 11.39
C TYR A 14 14.76 25.35 11.10
N SER A 15 14.54 26.31 10.21
CA SER A 15 13.33 27.12 9.98
C SER A 15 12.01 26.34 9.90
N THR A 16 11.24 26.27 11.00
CA THR A 16 9.84 25.81 10.99
C THR A 16 9.00 26.56 9.96
N SER A 17 9.30 27.84 9.73
CA SER A 17 8.64 28.66 8.69
C SER A 17 8.83 28.15 7.26
N ALA A 18 10.00 27.59 6.92
CA ALA A 18 10.24 27.07 5.56
C ALA A 18 9.42 25.81 5.31
N SER A 19 9.39 24.88 6.27
CA SER A 19 8.59 23.66 6.15
C SER A 19 7.09 23.94 6.10
N ASP A 20 6.59 24.88 6.90
CA ASP A 20 5.19 25.31 6.86
C ASP A 20 4.81 25.95 5.52
N PHE A 21 5.70 26.77 4.96
CA PHE A 21 5.53 27.36 3.63
C PHE A 21 5.50 26.28 2.54
N ILE A 22 6.46 25.35 2.56
CA ILE A 22 6.53 24.24 1.61
C ILE A 22 5.21 23.46 1.68
N SER A 23 4.82 22.98 2.87
CA SER A 23 3.58 22.22 3.07
C SER A 23 2.35 22.93 2.48
N SER A 24 2.19 24.23 2.77
CA SER A 24 1.08 25.04 2.25
C SER A 24 1.08 25.14 0.71
N ALA A 25 2.26 25.26 0.09
CA ALA A 25 2.38 25.31 -1.37
C ALA A 25 2.06 23.94 -2.00
N LEU A 26 2.47 22.84 -1.37
CA LEU A 26 2.17 21.48 -1.84
C LEU A 26 0.67 21.20 -1.81
N ASP A 27 -0.02 21.60 -0.73
CA ASP A 27 -1.47 21.45 -0.63
C ASP A 27 -2.20 22.26 -1.70
N ARG A 28 -1.70 23.46 -2.02
CA ARG A 28 -2.24 24.27 -3.12
C ARG A 28 -2.05 23.60 -4.48
N LEU A 29 -0.90 22.97 -4.73
CA LEU A 29 -0.66 22.20 -5.97
C LEU A 29 -1.59 20.97 -6.05
N ARG A 30 -1.78 20.23 -4.94
CA ARG A 30 -2.71 19.10 -4.89
C ARG A 30 -4.13 19.53 -5.22
N ALA A 31 -4.60 20.65 -4.67
CA ALA A 31 -5.94 21.17 -4.91
C ALA A 31 -6.25 21.51 -6.38
N LEU A 32 -5.23 21.74 -7.23
CA LEU A 32 -5.42 21.98 -8.66
C LEU A 32 -5.90 20.72 -9.43
N THR A 33 -5.68 19.53 -8.87
CA THR A 33 -5.99 18.25 -9.55
C THR A 33 -6.58 17.19 -8.64
N GLN A 34 -6.91 17.53 -7.39
CA GLN A 34 -7.59 16.66 -6.46
C GLN A 34 -8.76 17.39 -5.83
N CYS A 35 -9.93 16.74 -5.78
CA CYS A 35 -11.07 17.29 -5.08
C CYS A 35 -11.78 16.22 -4.24
N SER A 36 -12.06 16.56 -2.98
CA SER A 36 -12.89 15.71 -2.13
C SER A 36 -14.33 15.75 -2.63
N VAL A 37 -14.94 14.57 -2.76
CA VAL A 37 -16.37 14.41 -3.05
C VAL A 37 -17.10 13.81 -1.85
N GLN A 38 -16.49 13.89 -0.66
CA GLN A 38 -16.98 13.27 0.56
C GLN A 38 -18.35 13.81 1.03
N THR A 39 -18.65 15.10 0.78
CA THR A 39 -19.85 15.80 1.25
C THR A 39 -21.06 15.67 0.33
N THR A 40 -20.90 15.04 -0.84
CA THR A 40 -21.90 15.03 -1.91
C THR A 40 -22.63 13.70 -2.07
N TRP A 41 -22.30 12.72 -1.22
CA TRP A 41 -22.95 11.42 -1.20
C TRP A 41 -24.37 11.50 -0.68
N ARG A 42 -25.32 10.97 -1.46
CA ARG A 42 -26.69 10.71 -1.01
C ARG A 42 -26.77 9.30 -0.47
N CYS A 43 -27.51 9.05 0.60
CA CYS A 43 -27.60 7.71 1.19
C CYS A 43 -29.01 7.16 1.33
N TRP A 44 -29.09 5.83 1.37
CA TRP A 44 -30.25 5.10 1.82
C TRP A 44 -29.85 4.07 2.89
N ASP A 45 -30.60 4.06 3.99
CA ASP A 45 -30.42 3.11 5.09
C ASP A 45 -31.28 1.86 4.84
N GLY A 46 -30.64 0.69 4.83
CA GLY A 46 -31.29 -0.59 4.57
C GLY A 46 -30.96 -1.17 3.21
N ASP A 47 -31.18 -2.48 3.06
CA ASP A 47 -30.80 -3.22 1.87
C ASP A 47 -31.90 -3.14 0.80
N LEU A 48 -31.64 -2.38 -0.26
CA LEU A 48 -32.49 -2.31 -1.44
C LEU A 48 -32.06 -3.36 -2.46
N PRO A 49 -32.99 -3.88 -3.30
CA PRO A 49 -32.60 -4.58 -4.50
C PRO A 49 -31.65 -3.72 -5.35
N THR A 50 -30.53 -4.29 -5.80
CA THR A 50 -29.48 -3.55 -6.53
C THR A 50 -30.05 -2.74 -7.69
N ALA A 51 -30.93 -3.32 -8.51
CA ALA A 51 -31.54 -2.60 -9.63
C ALA A 51 -32.34 -1.35 -9.19
N GLN A 52 -33.00 -1.41 -8.04
CA GLN A 52 -33.71 -0.27 -7.46
C GLN A 52 -32.70 0.78 -7.01
N ALA A 53 -31.69 0.39 -6.22
CA ALA A 53 -30.65 1.28 -5.73
C ALA A 53 -29.94 2.05 -6.86
N LEU A 54 -29.59 1.36 -7.94
CA LEU A 54 -28.93 1.95 -9.11
C LEU A 54 -29.80 2.94 -9.89
N SER A 55 -31.13 2.87 -9.76
CA SER A 55 -32.06 3.77 -10.47
C SER A 55 -32.57 4.95 -9.63
N GLU A 56 -32.70 4.76 -8.31
CA GLU A 56 -33.39 5.71 -7.43
C GLU A 56 -32.44 6.58 -6.58
N TRP A 57 -31.13 6.37 -6.63
CA TRP A 57 -30.18 7.05 -5.74
C TRP A 57 -30.23 8.59 -5.79
N HIS A 58 -30.69 9.17 -6.89
CA HIS A 58 -30.87 10.60 -7.08
C HIS A 58 -31.89 11.22 -6.11
N THR A 59 -32.85 10.43 -5.60
CA THR A 59 -33.91 10.89 -4.70
C THR A 59 -33.54 10.80 -3.22
N TRP A 60 -32.37 10.23 -2.91
CA TRP A 60 -31.88 10.05 -1.54
C TRP A 60 -31.35 11.36 -0.95
N THR A 61 -31.20 11.38 0.39
CA THR A 61 -30.74 12.55 1.14
C THR A 61 -29.23 12.59 1.24
N ILE A 62 -28.65 13.79 1.12
CA ILE A 62 -27.22 14.02 1.38
C ILE A 62 -26.92 13.82 2.87
N VAL A 63 -25.77 13.21 3.19
CA VAL A 63 -25.37 12.89 4.56
C VAL A 63 -24.37 13.89 5.11
N ASP A 64 -24.55 14.24 6.38
CA ASP A 64 -23.58 15.04 7.12
C ASP A 64 -22.35 14.21 7.53
N LEU A 65 -21.18 14.86 7.50
CA LEU A 65 -19.95 14.25 7.95
C LEU A 65 -19.85 14.25 9.48
N ASN A 66 -19.25 13.21 10.05
CA ASN A 66 -18.92 13.20 11.47
C ASN A 66 -17.71 14.11 11.78
N ALA A 67 -17.32 14.22 13.05
CA ALA A 67 -16.17 15.04 13.47
C ALA A 67 -14.83 14.64 12.82
N LYS A 68 -14.72 13.41 12.29
CA LYS A 68 -13.54 12.90 11.56
C LYS A 68 -13.66 13.11 10.04
N GLN A 69 -14.67 13.84 9.57
CA GLN A 69 -14.99 14.02 8.15
C GLN A 69 -15.39 12.73 7.42
N HIS A 70 -15.85 11.70 8.13
CA HIS A 70 -16.34 10.46 7.52
C HIS A 70 -17.85 10.49 7.35
N VAL A 71 -18.36 9.77 6.34
CA VAL A 71 -19.78 9.41 6.29
C VAL A 71 -19.95 8.11 7.08
N ALA A 72 -20.41 8.19 8.33
CA ALA A 72 -20.48 7.06 9.25
C ALA A 72 -21.91 6.53 9.43
N TRP A 73 -22.05 5.25 9.77
CA TRP A 73 -23.32 4.63 10.14
C TRP A 73 -23.15 3.55 11.20
N SER A 74 -24.25 3.18 11.84
CA SER A 74 -24.23 2.26 12.97
C SER A 74 -23.70 0.88 12.60
N LYS A 75 -22.93 0.31 13.52
CA LYS A 75 -22.52 -1.09 13.51
C LYS A 75 -23.67 -2.09 13.50
N GLY A 76 -23.31 -3.36 13.32
CA GLY A 76 -24.24 -4.50 13.39
C GLY A 76 -24.68 -4.99 12.01
N GLU A 77 -23.75 -5.07 11.06
CA GLU A 77 -24.01 -5.61 9.71
C GLU A 77 -25.11 -4.84 8.97
N GLN A 78 -25.14 -3.53 9.19
CA GLN A 78 -26.13 -2.65 8.60
C GLN A 78 -25.69 -2.26 7.19
N VAL A 79 -26.55 -2.57 6.21
CA VAL A 79 -26.35 -2.17 4.82
C VAL A 79 -26.69 -0.70 4.66
N ARG A 80 -25.81 0.03 3.99
CA ARG A 80 -26.03 1.40 3.57
C ARG A 80 -25.62 1.59 2.13
N TRP A 81 -26.52 2.19 1.35
CA TRP A 81 -26.26 2.56 -0.02
C TRP A 81 -25.82 4.03 -0.10
N PHE A 82 -24.88 4.31 -0.98
CA PHE A 82 -24.42 5.67 -1.29
C PHE A 82 -24.50 5.90 -2.79
N GLY A 83 -25.01 7.04 -3.23
CA GLY A 83 -25.09 7.38 -4.65
C GLY A 83 -24.71 8.82 -4.92
N GLN A 84 -23.96 9.02 -5.99
CA GLN A 84 -23.53 10.34 -6.45
C GLN A 84 -23.26 10.32 -7.97
N ALA A 85 -23.55 11.45 -8.63
CA ALA A 85 -22.97 11.76 -9.94
C ALA A 85 -21.74 12.66 -9.76
N ILE A 86 -20.62 12.26 -10.35
CA ILE A 86 -19.45 13.11 -10.52
C ILE A 86 -19.60 13.82 -11.85
N VAL A 87 -19.81 15.13 -11.80
CA VAL A 87 -19.80 15.99 -13.00
C VAL A 87 -18.42 16.61 -13.10
N VAL A 88 -17.69 16.29 -14.17
CA VAL A 88 -16.32 16.79 -14.37
C VAL A 88 -16.36 18.31 -14.52
N PRO A 89 -15.69 19.08 -13.62
CA PRO A 89 -15.65 20.51 -13.75
C PRO A 89 -14.72 20.93 -14.88
N GLN A 90 -14.91 22.14 -15.40
CA GLN A 90 -13.99 22.71 -16.40
C GLN A 90 -12.57 22.84 -15.86
N ALA A 91 -12.45 23.25 -14.59
CA ALA A 91 -11.19 23.46 -13.90
C ALA A 91 -11.36 23.24 -12.39
N LEU A 92 -10.26 22.91 -11.69
CA LEU A 92 -10.16 22.95 -10.23
C LEU A 92 -9.18 24.05 -9.84
N GLU A 93 -9.59 24.94 -8.94
CA GLU A 93 -8.77 26.09 -8.52
C GLU A 93 -8.18 26.85 -9.72
N GLY A 94 -8.92 26.94 -10.82
CA GLY A 94 -8.50 27.58 -12.07
C GLY A 94 -7.68 26.71 -13.04
N TYR A 95 -7.18 25.54 -12.62
CA TYR A 95 -6.41 24.63 -13.48
C TYR A 95 -7.31 23.77 -14.39
N PRO A 96 -7.20 23.87 -15.74
CA PRO A 96 -8.03 23.11 -16.67
C PRO A 96 -7.81 21.59 -16.63
N LEU A 97 -8.91 20.82 -16.54
CA LEU A 97 -8.83 19.35 -16.37
C LEU A 97 -8.96 18.53 -17.65
N GLN A 98 -9.43 19.15 -18.75
CA GLN A 98 -9.79 18.43 -19.97
C GLN A 98 -8.65 17.53 -20.49
N GLY A 99 -8.95 16.25 -20.71
CA GLY A 99 -8.00 15.26 -21.22
C GLY A 99 -7.10 14.63 -20.15
N LEU A 100 -7.22 15.01 -18.88
CA LEU A 100 -6.63 14.23 -17.78
C LEU A 100 -7.44 12.96 -17.53
N CYS A 101 -6.79 11.93 -17.03
CA CYS A 101 -7.45 10.74 -16.52
C CYS A 101 -8.12 11.06 -15.19
N LEU A 102 -9.34 10.57 -14.95
CA LEU A 102 -10.02 10.68 -13.67
C LEU A 102 -10.03 9.34 -12.96
N ARG A 103 -9.48 9.32 -11.74
CA ARG A 103 -9.61 8.23 -10.79
C ARG A 103 -10.42 8.65 -9.57
N LEU A 104 -11.15 7.71 -8.98
CA LEU A 104 -11.82 7.88 -7.70
C LEU A 104 -11.08 7.07 -6.64
N ALA A 105 -10.43 7.79 -5.72
CA ALA A 105 -9.79 7.21 -4.56
C ALA A 105 -10.79 7.03 -3.43
N LEU A 106 -11.11 5.79 -3.09
CA LEU A 106 -12.03 5.43 -2.00
C LEU A 106 -11.27 4.76 -0.87
N MET A 107 -11.76 4.97 0.35
CA MET A 107 -11.38 4.19 1.52
C MET A 107 -12.63 3.98 2.37
N TRP A 108 -12.85 2.76 2.82
CA TRP A 108 -14.01 2.39 3.62
C TRP A 108 -13.62 1.62 4.87
N TRP A 109 -14.58 1.53 5.77
CA TRP A 109 -14.57 0.64 6.93
C TRP A 109 -15.91 -0.10 6.91
N ALA A 110 -15.90 -1.23 6.21
CA ALA A 110 -17.08 -2.04 5.92
C ALA A 110 -16.65 -3.51 5.74
N ILE A 111 -17.46 -4.45 6.20
CA ILE A 111 -17.19 -5.90 6.02
C ILE A 111 -17.49 -6.38 4.60
N GLU A 112 -18.29 -5.61 3.86
CA GLU A 112 -18.57 -5.83 2.45
C GLU A 112 -18.68 -4.46 1.79
N ALA A 113 -18.01 -4.30 0.66
CA ALA A 113 -18.09 -3.14 -0.21
C ALA A 113 -18.33 -3.60 -1.64
N GLN A 114 -19.31 -3.00 -2.30
CA GLN A 114 -19.54 -3.15 -3.73
C GLN A 114 -19.59 -1.78 -4.38
N ILE A 115 -18.83 -1.61 -5.45
CA ILE A 115 -18.66 -0.34 -6.16
C ILE A 115 -19.24 -0.48 -7.56
N PHE A 116 -20.23 0.36 -7.86
CA PHE A 116 -20.90 0.41 -9.15
C PHE A 116 -20.56 1.71 -9.87
N VAL A 117 -20.17 1.61 -11.14
CA VAL A 117 -19.94 2.76 -12.03
C VAL A 117 -20.89 2.64 -13.21
N ASN A 118 -21.69 3.68 -13.46
CA ASN A 118 -22.69 3.72 -14.52
C ASN A 118 -23.60 2.48 -14.54
N GLY A 119 -23.96 1.99 -13.34
CA GLY A 119 -24.83 0.83 -13.15
C GLY A 119 -24.16 -0.54 -13.25
N GLN A 120 -22.84 -0.61 -13.48
CA GLN A 120 -22.09 -1.86 -13.53
C GLN A 120 -21.25 -2.06 -12.28
N LEU A 121 -21.28 -3.25 -11.70
CA LEU A 121 -20.36 -3.64 -10.62
C LEU A 121 -18.94 -3.71 -11.20
N VAL A 122 -18.01 -2.93 -10.65
CA VAL A 122 -16.63 -2.85 -11.15
C VAL A 122 -15.59 -3.32 -10.13
N GLN A 123 -15.92 -3.26 -8.84
CA GLN A 123 -15.04 -3.73 -7.78
C GLN A 123 -15.83 -4.13 -6.54
N GLU A 124 -15.29 -5.11 -5.81
CA GLU A 124 -15.73 -5.51 -4.48
C GLU A 124 -14.54 -5.43 -3.52
N GLY A 125 -14.82 -5.37 -2.22
CA GLY A 125 -13.80 -5.41 -1.18
C GLY A 125 -14.42 -5.59 0.21
N ASP A 126 -13.59 -5.55 1.25
CA ASP A 126 -13.99 -5.82 2.63
C ASP A 126 -13.19 -4.95 3.62
N LEU A 127 -13.02 -5.41 4.87
CA LEU A 127 -12.25 -4.69 5.89
C LEU A 127 -10.73 -4.69 5.62
N PHE A 128 -10.25 -5.63 4.83
CA PHE A 128 -8.83 -5.86 4.57
C PHE A 128 -8.48 -5.37 3.16
N ASP A 129 -9.36 -5.56 2.18
CA ASP A 129 -9.38 -4.80 0.93
C ASP A 129 -10.27 -3.57 1.08
N CYS A 130 -9.76 -2.57 1.80
CA CYS A 130 -10.56 -1.42 2.23
C CYS A 130 -10.31 -0.10 1.47
N SER A 131 -9.53 -0.13 0.39
CA SER A 131 -9.24 1.07 -0.40
C SER A 131 -8.97 0.77 -1.87
N THR A 132 -9.26 1.74 -2.73
CA THR A 132 -9.00 1.61 -4.18
C THR A 132 -8.75 2.97 -4.83
N ARG A 133 -8.11 2.95 -6.01
CA ARG A 133 -8.00 4.08 -6.95
C ARG A 133 -8.60 3.65 -8.28
N LEU A 134 -9.92 3.76 -8.35
CA LEU A 134 -10.71 3.26 -9.48
C LEU A 134 -10.63 4.21 -10.67
N LEU A 135 -10.23 3.71 -11.83
CA LEU A 135 -10.29 4.47 -13.09
C LEU A 135 -11.75 4.71 -13.49
N LEU A 136 -12.14 5.97 -13.65
CA LEU A 136 -13.48 6.37 -14.09
C LEU A 136 -13.51 6.80 -15.55
N SER A 137 -12.46 7.48 -16.03
CA SER A 137 -12.35 7.97 -17.41
C SER A 137 -10.88 8.18 -17.77
N ASP A 138 -10.45 7.70 -18.94
CA ASP A 138 -9.07 7.82 -19.41
C ASP A 138 -8.69 9.25 -19.81
N ALA A 139 -9.68 10.04 -20.24
CA ALA A 139 -9.49 11.40 -20.72
C ALA A 139 -10.79 12.20 -20.58
N VAL A 140 -10.90 12.97 -19.50
CA VAL A 140 -12.16 13.61 -19.15
C VAL A 140 -12.55 14.77 -20.07
N ALA A 141 -13.85 14.93 -20.30
CA ALA A 141 -14.42 16.12 -20.90
C ALA A 141 -15.20 16.95 -19.85
N PRO A 142 -15.09 18.30 -19.82
CA PRO A 142 -15.91 19.12 -18.96
C PRO A 142 -17.41 18.86 -19.16
N GLY A 143 -18.13 18.65 -18.06
CA GLY A 143 -19.55 18.30 -18.07
C GLY A 143 -19.85 16.81 -18.28
N GLU A 144 -18.84 15.97 -18.47
CA GLU A 144 -19.00 14.51 -18.39
C GLU A 144 -19.55 14.13 -17.02
N GLU A 145 -20.58 13.28 -17.03
CA GLU A 145 -21.26 12.82 -15.83
C GLU A 145 -21.06 11.33 -15.65
N ILE A 146 -20.57 10.94 -14.46
CA ILE A 146 -20.27 9.55 -14.10
C ILE A 146 -21.04 9.21 -12.84
N ALA A 147 -21.96 8.26 -12.93
CA ALA A 147 -22.75 7.80 -11.80
C ALA A 147 -21.98 6.76 -10.99
N ILE A 148 -21.81 7.01 -9.69
CA ILE A 148 -21.16 6.11 -8.74
C ILE A 148 -22.18 5.72 -7.68
N VAL A 149 -22.32 4.41 -7.45
CA VAL A 149 -23.14 3.87 -6.37
C VAL A 149 -22.30 2.88 -5.57
N LEU A 150 -22.35 2.98 -4.24
CA LEU A 150 -21.68 2.08 -3.31
C LEU A 150 -22.73 1.33 -2.50
N ARG A 151 -22.53 0.03 -2.28
CA ARG A 151 -23.20 -0.73 -1.21
C ARG A 151 -22.14 -1.07 -0.18
N LEU A 152 -22.27 -0.53 1.03
CA LEU A 152 -21.34 -0.82 2.13
C LEU A 152 -22.10 -1.46 3.29
N VAL A 153 -21.50 -2.45 3.92
CA VAL A 153 -22.07 -3.14 5.09
C VAL A 153 -21.20 -2.87 6.32
N SER A 154 -21.78 -2.30 7.39
CA SER A 154 -20.98 -2.00 8.59
C SER A 154 -20.51 -3.27 9.28
N PRO A 155 -19.36 -3.25 9.98
CA PRO A 155 -18.95 -4.37 10.80
C PRO A 155 -19.94 -4.71 11.91
N GLY A 156 -19.94 -5.96 12.38
CA GLY A 156 -20.74 -6.36 13.54
C GLY A 156 -20.32 -5.67 14.85
N HIS A 157 -19.02 -5.33 14.98
CA HIS A 157 -18.41 -4.89 16.23
C HIS A 157 -18.20 -3.36 16.33
N ASP A 158 -18.02 -2.68 15.19
CA ASP A 158 -17.69 -1.26 15.08
C ASP A 158 -18.54 -0.53 14.04
N ASP A 159 -18.70 0.78 14.20
CA ASP A 159 -19.48 1.61 13.27
C ASP A 159 -18.85 1.62 11.88
N GLY A 160 -19.68 1.50 10.85
CA GLY A 160 -19.24 1.56 9.46
C GLY A 160 -18.91 2.98 9.03
N ALA A 161 -18.01 3.13 8.07
CA ALA A 161 -17.68 4.45 7.51
C ALA A 161 -17.23 4.39 6.05
N LEU A 162 -17.66 5.37 5.26
CA LEU A 162 -16.91 5.80 4.08
C LEU A 162 -15.90 6.83 4.59
N VAL A 163 -14.64 6.40 4.65
CA VAL A 163 -13.54 7.11 5.29
C VAL A 163 -13.02 8.22 4.38
N ARG A 164 -12.89 7.94 3.09
CA ARG A 164 -12.38 8.88 2.09
C ARG A 164 -13.03 8.64 0.73
N SER A 165 -13.27 9.74 0.02
CA SER A 165 -13.72 9.76 -1.37
C SER A 165 -13.17 11.01 -2.06
N THR A 166 -12.17 10.82 -2.92
CA THR A 166 -11.44 11.90 -3.59
C THR A 166 -11.32 11.62 -5.07
N CYS A 167 -11.69 12.57 -5.91
CA CYS A 167 -11.37 12.54 -7.33
C CYS A 167 -9.92 12.98 -7.53
N LEU A 168 -9.17 12.19 -8.30
CA LEU A 168 -7.78 12.44 -8.69
C LEU A 168 -7.75 12.62 -10.21
N TYR A 169 -7.28 13.78 -10.68
CA TYR A 169 -7.11 14.07 -12.09
C TYR A 169 -5.63 13.96 -12.45
N GLU A 170 -5.28 12.92 -13.19
CA GLU A 170 -3.90 12.49 -13.38
C GLU A 170 -3.50 12.59 -14.85
N SER A 171 -2.24 12.97 -15.10
CA SER A 171 -1.68 12.95 -16.44
C SER A 171 -1.16 11.55 -16.77
N LEU A 172 -1.60 11.00 -17.90
CA LEU A 172 -1.06 9.77 -18.48
C LEU A 172 0.12 10.04 -19.44
N ASP A 173 0.18 11.25 -19.97
CA ASP A 173 1.23 11.72 -20.88
C ASP A 173 2.40 12.27 -20.04
N GLY A 174 3.65 12.02 -20.43
CA GLY A 174 4.85 12.12 -19.59
C GLY A 174 5.19 13.45 -18.87
N PHE A 175 4.34 14.48 -18.94
CA PHE A 175 4.37 15.65 -18.06
C PHE A 175 3.47 15.42 -16.84
N PRO A 176 4.03 15.44 -15.61
CA PRO A 176 3.25 15.23 -14.41
C PRO A 176 2.34 16.42 -14.13
N GLU A 177 1.12 16.12 -13.69
CA GLU A 177 0.17 17.09 -13.17
C GLU A 177 0.65 17.74 -11.85
N PRO A 178 0.08 18.88 -11.45
CA PRO A 178 0.47 19.59 -10.24
C PRO A 178 0.49 18.75 -8.96
N SER A 179 -0.46 17.85 -8.74
CA SER A 179 -0.47 17.00 -7.54
C SER A 179 0.68 16.00 -7.49
N PHE A 180 1.06 15.42 -8.64
CA PHE A 180 2.23 14.55 -8.71
C PHE A 180 3.53 15.33 -8.45
N VAL A 181 3.66 16.54 -9.00
CA VAL A 181 4.78 17.43 -8.67
C VAL A 181 4.79 17.78 -7.19
N ALA A 182 3.63 17.99 -6.57
CA ALA A 182 3.54 18.22 -5.12
C ALA A 182 4.10 17.02 -4.32
N ASP A 183 3.80 15.80 -4.74
CA ASP A 183 4.29 14.59 -4.09
C ASP A 183 5.80 14.38 -4.34
N GLU A 184 6.32 14.71 -5.54
CA GLU A 184 7.76 14.73 -5.82
C GLU A 184 8.49 15.69 -4.86
N LEU A 185 7.93 16.89 -4.66
CA LEU A 185 8.48 17.88 -3.74
C LEU A 185 8.36 17.47 -2.27
N ALA A 186 7.31 16.74 -1.89
CA ALA A 186 7.15 16.18 -0.55
C ALA A 186 8.21 15.09 -0.26
N VAL A 187 8.50 14.23 -1.24
CA VAL A 187 9.58 13.25 -1.15
C VAL A 187 10.93 13.96 -1.03
N LEU A 188 11.18 14.97 -1.87
CA LEU A 188 12.40 15.78 -1.80
C LEU A 188 12.54 16.43 -0.42
N HIS A 189 11.49 17.06 0.11
CA HIS A 189 11.46 17.63 1.46
C HIS A 189 11.82 16.58 2.52
N THR A 190 11.23 15.38 2.45
CA THR A 190 11.49 14.28 3.38
C THR A 190 12.98 13.89 3.39
N TYR A 191 13.60 13.74 2.21
CA TYR A 191 15.02 13.39 2.10
C TYR A 191 15.94 14.53 2.52
N LEU A 192 15.64 15.78 2.15
CA LEU A 192 16.43 16.93 2.58
C LEU A 192 16.38 17.08 4.10
N GLN A 193 15.21 16.91 4.72
CA GLN A 193 15.09 16.96 6.17
C GLN A 193 15.91 15.86 6.86
N ALA A 194 16.04 14.68 6.25
CA ALA A 194 16.82 13.58 6.82
C ALA A 194 18.33 13.71 6.59
N LEU A 195 18.76 14.25 5.44
CA LEU A 195 20.14 14.13 4.96
C LEU A 195 20.89 15.47 4.87
N SER A 196 20.19 16.55 4.56
CA SER A 196 20.78 17.88 4.30
C SER A 196 19.78 19.00 4.62
N PRO A 197 19.42 19.18 5.91
CA PRO A 197 18.37 20.12 6.33
C PRO A 197 18.66 21.57 5.93
N GLU A 198 19.93 21.94 5.77
CA GLU A 198 20.38 23.24 5.32
C GLU A 198 19.91 23.60 3.90
N GLN A 199 19.50 22.63 3.08
CA GLN A 199 18.96 22.86 1.73
C GLN A 199 17.45 23.10 1.70
N LEU A 200 16.75 23.03 2.84
CA LEU A 200 15.30 23.28 2.91
C LEU A 200 14.94 24.72 2.53
N ASP A 201 15.78 25.70 2.87
CA ASP A 201 15.55 27.09 2.47
C ASP A 201 15.69 27.26 0.94
N THR A 202 16.64 26.55 0.31
CA THR A 202 16.77 26.53 -1.16
C THR A 202 15.54 25.92 -1.84
N LEU A 203 14.99 24.84 -1.26
CA LEU A 203 13.74 24.25 -1.75
C LEU A 203 12.56 25.23 -1.61
N ALA A 204 12.44 25.89 -0.46
CA ALA A 204 11.39 26.90 -0.22
C ALA A 204 11.50 28.09 -1.18
N GLU A 205 12.71 28.60 -1.42
CA GLU A 205 12.97 29.69 -2.38
C GLU A 205 12.57 29.30 -3.81
N ALA A 206 12.87 28.07 -4.24
CA ALA A 206 12.49 27.57 -5.55
C ALA A 206 10.96 27.42 -5.68
N ILE A 207 10.30 26.83 -4.68
CA ILE A 207 8.83 26.72 -4.63
C ILE A 207 8.17 28.11 -4.63
N GLY A 208 8.80 29.11 -4.02
CA GLY A 208 8.35 30.50 -4.05
C GLY A 208 8.34 31.14 -5.44
N GLN A 209 8.97 30.53 -6.45
CA GLN A 209 9.02 31.01 -7.84
C GLN A 209 7.91 30.42 -8.73
N ILE A 210 7.02 29.58 -8.18
CA ILE A 210 5.84 29.10 -8.92
C ILE A 210 4.98 30.30 -9.33
N ASP A 211 4.76 30.46 -10.64
CA ASP A 211 3.93 31.55 -11.16
C ASP A 211 2.46 31.14 -11.18
N TRP A 212 1.81 31.37 -10.04
CA TRP A 212 0.40 31.10 -9.86
C TRP A 212 -0.54 31.92 -10.76
N ALA A 213 -0.06 33.01 -11.37
CA ALA A 213 -0.89 33.76 -12.32
C ALA A 213 -1.13 32.95 -13.61
N MET A 214 -0.28 31.95 -13.89
CA MET A 214 -0.40 31.09 -15.06
C MET A 214 -1.35 29.90 -14.86
N GLN A 215 -1.87 29.64 -13.65
CA GLN A 215 -2.64 28.42 -13.35
C GLN A 215 -3.87 28.21 -14.25
N GLY A 216 -4.41 29.28 -14.84
CA GLY A 216 -5.53 29.23 -15.81
C GLY A 216 -5.17 28.75 -17.22
N ASP A 217 -3.88 28.76 -17.58
CA ASP A 217 -3.35 28.23 -18.83
C ASP A 217 -2.50 27.00 -18.50
N ARG A 218 -3.09 25.81 -18.67
CA ARG A 218 -2.44 24.54 -18.34
C ARG A 218 -1.06 24.40 -18.98
N ALA A 219 -0.92 24.72 -20.28
CA ALA A 219 0.33 24.51 -20.99
C ALA A 219 1.44 25.42 -20.44
N ALA A 220 1.11 26.67 -20.11
CA ALA A 220 2.03 27.61 -19.50
C ALA A 220 2.41 27.20 -18.07
N PHE A 221 1.44 26.77 -17.26
CA PHE A 221 1.67 26.34 -15.88
C PHE A 221 2.49 25.05 -15.80
N ASP A 222 2.17 24.05 -16.63
CA ASP A 222 2.94 22.80 -16.72
C ASP A 222 4.40 23.08 -17.14
N HIS A 223 4.62 24.06 -18.03
CA HIS A 223 5.98 24.50 -18.38
C HIS A 223 6.70 25.17 -17.20
N ASN A 224 6.01 26.00 -16.40
CA ASN A 224 6.58 26.59 -15.19
C ASN A 224 6.97 25.51 -14.16
N LEU A 225 6.12 24.51 -13.95
CA LEU A 225 6.44 23.36 -13.09
C LEU A 225 7.61 22.53 -13.64
N ALA A 226 7.69 22.33 -14.96
CA ALA A 226 8.83 21.65 -15.58
C ALA A 226 10.15 22.40 -15.37
N GLN A 227 10.15 23.74 -15.45
CA GLN A 227 11.32 24.56 -15.14
C GLN A 227 11.72 24.46 -13.66
N LEU A 228 10.74 24.51 -12.75
CA LEU A 228 10.98 24.29 -11.32
C LEU A 228 11.64 22.93 -11.07
N ARG A 229 11.09 21.86 -11.66
CA ARG A 229 11.67 20.51 -11.57
C ARG A 229 13.10 20.50 -12.09
N GLN A 230 13.36 21.11 -13.24
CA GLN A 230 14.72 21.19 -13.80
C GLN A 230 15.71 21.89 -12.87
N GLN A 231 15.30 22.99 -12.23
CA GLN A 231 16.11 23.72 -11.25
C GLN A 231 16.42 22.89 -10.00
N LEU A 232 15.50 22.02 -9.58
CA LEU A 232 15.61 21.20 -8.38
C LEU A 232 16.34 19.86 -8.58
N LEU A 233 16.62 19.46 -9.83
CA LEU A 233 17.33 18.20 -10.12
C LEU A 233 18.64 18.01 -9.32
N PRO A 234 19.50 19.03 -9.11
CA PRO A 234 20.71 18.86 -8.30
C PRO A 234 20.44 18.43 -6.85
N LEU A 235 19.28 18.78 -6.27
CA LEU A 235 18.88 18.36 -4.92
C LEU A 235 18.37 16.91 -4.89
N ALA A 236 17.98 16.38 -6.05
CA ALA A 236 17.47 15.02 -6.20
C ALA A 236 18.57 13.97 -6.44
N GLU A 237 19.77 14.38 -6.85
CA GLU A 237 20.91 13.47 -7.11
C GLU A 237 21.21 12.51 -5.94
N PRO A 238 21.26 12.95 -4.67
CA PRO A 238 21.46 12.02 -3.55
C PRO A 238 20.31 11.00 -3.42
N ILE A 239 19.07 11.39 -3.75
CA ILE A 239 17.90 10.50 -3.68
C ILE A 239 18.06 9.38 -4.71
N LYS A 240 18.54 9.71 -5.90
CA LYS A 240 18.77 8.73 -6.98
C LYS A 240 19.91 7.74 -6.76
N GLN A 241 20.71 7.94 -5.71
CA GLN A 241 21.71 6.97 -5.27
C GLN A 241 21.14 5.93 -4.29
N ARG A 242 19.85 6.05 -3.92
CA ARG A 242 19.13 5.17 -3.00
C ARG A 242 18.18 4.27 -3.76
N GLN A 243 17.77 3.19 -3.10
CA GLN A 243 16.91 2.19 -3.70
C GLN A 243 15.81 1.72 -2.76
N ILE A 244 14.60 1.61 -3.29
CA ILE A 244 13.47 0.93 -2.64
C ILE A 244 13.15 -0.28 -3.50
N GLN A 245 13.48 -1.46 -3.00
CA GLN A 245 13.18 -2.70 -3.68
C GLN A 245 11.79 -3.19 -3.32
N LEU A 246 11.03 -3.63 -4.31
CA LEU A 246 9.66 -4.11 -4.15
C LEU A 246 9.62 -5.63 -4.18
N ILE A 247 8.81 -6.22 -3.31
CA ILE A 247 8.40 -7.63 -3.42
C ILE A 247 6.92 -7.69 -3.17
N GLY A 248 6.15 -8.11 -4.18
CA GLY A 248 4.72 -8.32 -3.99
C GLY A 248 4.48 -9.35 -2.90
N HIS A 249 3.59 -9.07 -1.97
CA HIS A 249 3.34 -9.96 -0.84
C HIS A 249 1.84 -10.04 -0.55
N ALA A 250 1.38 -11.23 -0.16
CA ALA A 250 0.05 -11.41 0.41
C ALA A 250 0.17 -12.23 1.69
N HIS A 251 -0.25 -11.63 2.80
CA HIS A 251 -0.41 -12.33 4.07
C HIS A 251 -1.78 -13.00 4.09
N LEU A 252 -1.84 -14.25 4.50
CA LEU A 252 -3.09 -15.01 4.58
C LEU A 252 -3.12 -15.73 5.91
N ASP A 253 -3.94 -15.25 6.84
CA ASP A 253 -4.24 -16.03 8.05
C ASP A 253 -4.98 -17.32 7.65
N MET A 254 -4.50 -18.45 8.19
CA MET A 254 -5.12 -19.75 7.95
C MET A 254 -6.54 -19.85 8.51
N ALA A 255 -6.81 -19.13 9.60
CA ALA A 255 -8.13 -18.92 10.18
C ALA A 255 -8.05 -17.76 11.16
N TRP A 256 -8.90 -16.75 11.00
CA TRP A 256 -8.99 -15.62 11.93
C TRP A 256 -10.44 -15.17 12.13
N LEU A 257 -10.89 -14.15 11.38
CA LEU A 257 -12.30 -13.75 11.32
C LEU A 257 -13.10 -14.57 10.31
N TRP A 258 -12.40 -15.39 9.53
CA TRP A 258 -12.90 -16.29 8.50
C TRP A 258 -12.56 -17.74 8.81
N THR A 259 -13.26 -18.63 8.13
CA THR A 259 -13.01 -20.08 8.21
C THR A 259 -11.85 -20.49 7.30
N VAL A 260 -11.35 -21.72 7.50
CA VAL A 260 -10.24 -22.26 6.69
C VAL A 260 -10.62 -22.40 5.21
N ASP A 261 -11.87 -22.75 4.92
CA ASP A 261 -12.40 -22.84 3.55
C ASP A 261 -12.51 -21.48 2.85
N GLU A 262 -12.71 -20.40 3.61
CA GLU A 262 -12.62 -19.03 3.09
C GLU A 262 -11.17 -18.67 2.76
N THR A 263 -10.19 -19.02 3.62
CA THR A 263 -8.76 -18.84 3.30
C THR A 263 -8.36 -19.59 2.02
N TRP A 264 -8.88 -20.80 1.79
CA TRP A 264 -8.66 -21.53 0.55
C TRP A 264 -9.09 -20.71 -0.68
N GLN A 265 -10.29 -20.14 -0.65
CA GLN A 265 -10.80 -19.30 -1.74
C GLN A 265 -9.99 -18.00 -1.89
N ALA A 266 -9.54 -17.41 -0.78
CA ALA A 266 -8.66 -16.25 -0.81
C ALA A 266 -7.30 -16.56 -1.45
N ALA A 267 -6.69 -17.70 -1.13
CA ALA A 267 -5.42 -18.15 -1.70
C ALA A 267 -5.53 -18.39 -3.21
N GLU A 268 -6.58 -19.10 -3.65
CA GLU A 268 -6.84 -19.34 -5.08
C GLU A 268 -6.97 -18.03 -5.86
N ARG A 269 -7.85 -17.11 -5.41
CA ARG A 269 -8.03 -15.79 -6.05
C ARG A 269 -6.76 -14.96 -6.05
N THR A 270 -6.01 -14.97 -4.94
CA THR A 270 -4.76 -14.22 -4.80
C THR A 270 -3.72 -14.70 -5.80
N PHE A 271 -3.49 -16.01 -5.88
CA PHE A 271 -2.47 -16.56 -6.76
C PHE A 271 -2.84 -16.43 -8.23
N GLU A 272 -4.12 -16.63 -8.59
CA GLU A 272 -4.60 -16.38 -9.95
C GLU A 272 -4.44 -14.91 -10.36
N SER A 273 -4.77 -13.98 -9.47
CA SER A 273 -4.62 -12.53 -9.70
C SER A 273 -3.17 -12.15 -9.96
N VAL A 274 -2.24 -12.57 -9.09
CA VAL A 274 -0.81 -12.29 -9.26
C VAL A 274 -0.28 -12.86 -10.58
N LEU A 275 -0.60 -14.11 -10.90
CA LEU A 275 -0.19 -14.72 -12.18
C LEU A 275 -0.82 -14.04 -13.41
N GLY A 276 -2.01 -13.46 -13.25
CA GLY A 276 -2.64 -12.63 -14.28
C GLY A 276 -1.88 -11.32 -14.48
N LEU A 277 -1.55 -10.63 -13.38
CA LEU A 277 -0.79 -9.38 -13.41
C LEU A 277 0.59 -9.55 -14.02
N GLN A 278 1.29 -10.67 -13.76
CA GLN A 278 2.60 -10.94 -14.34
C GLN A 278 2.61 -11.00 -15.89
N GLN A 279 1.46 -11.14 -16.54
CA GLN A 279 1.37 -11.06 -18.01
C GLN A 279 1.56 -9.64 -18.53
N ASP A 280 1.03 -8.65 -17.81
CA ASP A 280 1.12 -7.21 -18.14
C ASP A 280 2.31 -6.52 -17.43
N PHE A 281 2.78 -7.13 -16.35
CA PHE A 281 3.85 -6.66 -15.48
C PHE A 281 4.88 -7.77 -15.26
N PRO A 282 5.66 -8.14 -16.29
CA PRO A 282 6.65 -9.24 -16.20
C PRO A 282 7.76 -8.97 -15.17
N GLU A 283 7.95 -7.72 -14.75
CA GLU A 283 8.87 -7.35 -13.68
C GLU A 283 8.33 -7.69 -12.28
N LEU A 284 7.03 -7.98 -12.11
CA LEU A 284 6.44 -8.29 -10.80
C LEU A 284 7.04 -9.59 -10.23
N THR A 285 7.84 -9.44 -9.18
CA THR A 285 8.22 -10.54 -8.29
C THR A 285 7.27 -10.60 -7.10
N PHE A 286 6.69 -11.78 -6.87
CA PHE A 286 5.78 -12.03 -5.75
C PHE A 286 6.36 -13.08 -4.82
N CYS A 287 6.22 -12.89 -3.50
CA CYS A 287 6.62 -13.86 -2.50
C CYS A 287 5.43 -14.31 -1.64
N HIS A 288 5.45 -15.59 -1.24
CA HIS A 288 4.45 -16.14 -0.32
C HIS A 288 5.00 -17.26 0.56
N SER A 289 4.55 -17.29 1.82
CA SER A 289 5.21 -17.91 2.97
C SER A 289 4.61 -19.21 3.48
N THR A 290 3.50 -19.68 2.90
CA THR A 290 2.73 -20.79 3.50
C THR A 290 2.73 -22.06 2.63
N PRO A 291 3.63 -23.05 2.91
CA PRO A 291 3.61 -24.38 2.30
C PRO A 291 2.26 -25.08 2.27
N ALA A 292 1.47 -24.99 3.35
CA ALA A 292 0.14 -25.60 3.41
C ALA A 292 -0.80 -25.12 2.29
N LEU A 293 -0.73 -23.83 1.93
CA LEU A 293 -1.55 -23.27 0.85
C LEU A 293 -1.06 -23.75 -0.52
N TYR A 294 0.26 -23.85 -0.73
CA TYR A 294 0.79 -24.47 -1.94
C TYR A 294 0.35 -25.93 -2.07
N GLU A 295 0.36 -26.71 -0.98
CA GLU A 295 -0.09 -28.10 -0.99
C GLU A 295 -1.57 -28.21 -1.38
N TRP A 296 -2.42 -27.34 -0.83
CA TRP A 296 -3.84 -27.32 -1.21
C TRP A 296 -4.03 -26.97 -2.69
N ILE A 297 -3.25 -26.02 -3.21
CA ILE A 297 -3.31 -25.63 -4.63
C ILE A 297 -2.81 -26.78 -5.51
N GLU A 298 -1.73 -27.46 -5.14
CA GLU A 298 -1.24 -28.66 -5.84
C GLU A 298 -2.33 -29.73 -5.94
N GLN A 299 -3.03 -30.01 -4.83
CA GLN A 299 -4.03 -31.09 -4.77
C GLN A 299 -5.33 -30.76 -5.51
N ASN A 300 -5.81 -29.52 -5.42
CA ASN A 300 -7.15 -29.14 -5.89
C ASN A 300 -7.14 -28.34 -7.20
N ARG A 301 -6.03 -27.65 -7.52
CA ARG A 301 -5.82 -26.83 -8.72
C ARG A 301 -4.43 -27.08 -9.31
N PRO A 302 -4.13 -28.30 -9.77
CA PRO A 302 -2.80 -28.65 -10.31
C PRO A 302 -2.41 -27.80 -11.52
N ASP A 303 -3.39 -27.27 -12.28
CA ASP A 303 -3.19 -26.31 -13.35
C ASP A 303 -2.59 -24.99 -12.86
N LEU A 304 -3.09 -24.49 -11.72
CA LEU A 304 -2.61 -23.28 -11.08
C LEU A 304 -1.24 -23.50 -10.44
N PHE A 305 -1.05 -24.64 -9.78
CA PHE A 305 0.24 -25.01 -9.18
C PHE A 305 1.37 -25.09 -10.22
N GLU A 306 1.11 -25.66 -11.40
CA GLU A 306 2.12 -25.74 -12.44
C GLU A 306 2.48 -24.36 -13.00
N ARG A 307 1.52 -23.43 -13.11
CA ARG A 307 1.81 -22.02 -13.45
C ARG A 307 2.68 -21.35 -12.38
N ILE A 308 2.42 -21.60 -11.10
CA ILE A 308 3.27 -21.12 -10.00
C ILE A 308 4.69 -21.67 -10.16
N ARG A 309 4.86 -22.98 -10.37
CA ARG A 309 6.18 -23.60 -10.54
C ARG A 309 6.96 -23.02 -11.71
N GLN A 310 6.28 -22.68 -12.82
CA GLN A 310 6.90 -22.00 -13.95
C GLN A 310 7.45 -20.62 -13.57
N GLN A 311 6.70 -19.85 -12.78
CA GLN A 311 7.17 -18.53 -12.31
C GLN A 311 8.26 -18.63 -11.24
N VAL A 312 8.24 -19.68 -10.41
CA VAL A 312 9.35 -19.98 -9.50
C VAL A 312 10.62 -20.28 -10.29
N ALA A 313 10.53 -21.11 -11.33
CA ALA A 313 11.66 -21.38 -12.22
C ALA A 313 12.13 -20.13 -13.01
N ALA A 314 11.23 -19.19 -13.30
CA ALA A 314 11.53 -17.93 -13.95
C ALA A 314 12.11 -16.87 -13.00
N GLY A 315 12.01 -17.06 -11.68
CA GLY A 315 12.49 -16.11 -10.66
C GLY A 315 11.56 -14.94 -10.38
N THR A 316 10.30 -14.99 -10.85
CA THR A 316 9.27 -13.96 -10.60
C THR A 316 8.27 -14.38 -9.52
N TRP A 317 8.40 -15.60 -8.99
CA TRP A 317 7.66 -16.07 -7.82
C TRP A 317 8.61 -16.72 -6.83
N GLU A 318 8.59 -16.27 -5.57
CA GLU A 318 9.48 -16.76 -4.54
C GLU A 318 8.70 -17.37 -3.38
N PRO A 319 8.78 -18.70 -3.19
CA PRO A 319 8.32 -19.32 -1.95
C PRO A 319 9.24 -18.84 -0.79
N VAL A 320 8.68 -18.20 0.24
CA VAL A 320 9.43 -17.60 1.37
C VAL A 320 8.90 -18.12 2.71
N GLY A 321 9.15 -19.38 3.06
CA GLY A 321 8.49 -20.02 4.20
C GLY A 321 9.23 -21.22 4.80
N GLY A 322 10.19 -20.99 5.69
CA GLY A 322 10.93 -22.08 6.37
C GLY A 322 10.08 -22.98 7.29
N LEU A 323 8.79 -22.67 7.46
CA LEU A 323 7.84 -23.36 8.33
C LEU A 323 6.56 -23.71 7.55
N TRP A 324 5.83 -24.74 7.99
CA TRP A 324 4.63 -25.25 7.31
C TRP A 324 3.50 -24.23 7.12
N VAL A 325 3.37 -23.32 8.08
CA VAL A 325 2.50 -22.12 8.09
C VAL A 325 3.30 -21.01 8.77
N GLU A 326 2.69 -19.85 9.03
CA GLU A 326 3.22 -18.83 9.96
C GLU A 326 2.68 -19.09 11.39
N PRO A 327 3.30 -19.95 12.22
CA PRO A 327 2.72 -20.36 13.49
C PRO A 327 2.87 -19.31 14.59
N GLU A 328 2.07 -19.48 15.64
CA GLU A 328 2.37 -18.96 16.97
C GLU A 328 3.55 -19.76 17.57
N LEU A 329 4.51 -19.09 18.22
CA LEU A 329 5.78 -19.70 18.65
C LEU A 329 6.05 -19.65 20.17
N ASN A 330 5.10 -19.28 21.02
CA ASN A 330 5.24 -19.21 22.49
C ASN A 330 4.38 -20.25 23.22
N LEU A 331 3.23 -20.62 22.67
CA LEU A 331 2.27 -21.56 23.26
C LEU A 331 2.57 -23.01 22.88
N ILE A 332 3.11 -23.23 21.68
CA ILE A 332 3.37 -24.58 21.16
C ILE A 332 4.65 -25.19 21.75
N GLY A 333 4.67 -26.50 21.92
CA GLY A 333 5.85 -27.22 22.41
C GLY A 333 6.98 -27.28 21.38
N GLY A 334 8.22 -27.48 21.83
CA GLY A 334 9.40 -27.55 20.95
C GLY A 334 9.28 -28.60 19.83
N GLU A 335 8.67 -29.76 20.09
CA GLU A 335 8.41 -30.76 19.05
C GLU A 335 7.49 -30.20 17.95
N ALA A 336 6.46 -29.41 18.28
CA ALA A 336 5.58 -28.80 17.29
C ALA A 336 6.33 -27.80 16.40
N ILE A 337 7.21 -26.98 16.99
CA ILE A 337 8.11 -26.07 16.24
C ILE A 337 8.96 -26.87 15.25
N VAL A 338 9.59 -27.95 15.72
CA VAL A 338 10.41 -28.84 14.88
C VAL A 338 9.57 -29.45 13.74
N ARG A 339 8.31 -29.82 13.99
CA ARG A 339 7.42 -30.34 12.93
C ARG A 339 7.04 -29.28 11.90
N HIS A 340 6.76 -28.05 12.31
CA HIS A 340 6.52 -26.96 11.36
C HIS A 340 7.71 -26.76 10.43
N ILE A 341 8.93 -26.74 10.98
CA ILE A 341 10.17 -26.64 10.19
C ILE A 341 10.31 -27.86 9.28
N LEU A 342 10.24 -29.07 9.83
CA LEU A 342 10.45 -30.31 9.08
C LEU A 342 9.49 -30.44 7.89
N TYR A 343 8.20 -30.16 8.11
CA TYR A 343 7.19 -30.29 7.05
C TYR A 343 7.32 -29.19 6.01
N GLY A 344 7.56 -27.93 6.41
CA GLY A 344 7.80 -26.83 5.48
C GLY A 344 9.03 -27.08 4.60
N GLN A 345 10.17 -27.41 5.21
CA GLN A 345 11.41 -27.69 4.50
C GLN A 345 11.29 -28.88 3.54
N ARG A 346 10.66 -29.97 4.00
CA ARG A 346 10.45 -31.16 3.16
C ARG A 346 9.59 -30.84 1.95
N TYR A 347 8.50 -30.08 2.14
CA TYR A 347 7.61 -29.71 1.04
C TYR A 347 8.33 -28.86 -0.01
N PHE A 348 9.06 -27.84 0.42
CA PHE A 348 9.82 -27.00 -0.51
C PHE A 348 10.93 -27.74 -1.23
N GLN A 349 11.67 -28.60 -0.51
CA GLN A 349 12.68 -29.44 -1.15
C GLN A 349 12.07 -30.38 -2.20
N GLU A 350 10.90 -30.97 -1.91
CA GLU A 350 10.23 -31.89 -2.84
C GLU A 350 9.67 -31.17 -4.08
N LYS A 351 9.04 -30.00 -3.89
CA LYS A 351 8.28 -29.33 -4.97
C LYS A 351 9.08 -28.31 -5.77
N PHE A 352 10.02 -27.63 -5.11
CA PHE A 352 10.81 -26.54 -5.68
C PHE A 352 12.31 -26.85 -5.73
N GLY A 353 12.76 -27.97 -5.17
CA GLY A 353 14.10 -28.51 -5.35
C GLY A 353 15.15 -28.01 -4.35
N ASP A 354 14.79 -27.10 -3.44
CA ASP A 354 15.68 -26.60 -2.39
C ASP A 354 14.93 -26.36 -1.08
N ILE A 355 15.68 -26.30 0.02
CA ILE A 355 15.19 -25.87 1.33
C ILE A 355 15.07 -24.34 1.37
N ASN A 356 14.23 -23.83 2.26
CA ASN A 356 14.04 -22.40 2.42
C ASN A 356 14.84 -21.84 3.58
N ARG A 357 15.64 -20.81 3.30
CA ARG A 357 16.57 -20.21 4.27
C ARG A 357 15.92 -19.10 5.11
N ILE A 358 14.64 -18.77 4.86
CA ILE A 358 13.94 -17.64 5.47
C ILE A 358 12.76 -18.14 6.32
N ALA A 359 12.77 -17.82 7.61
CA ALA A 359 11.57 -17.84 8.44
C ALA A 359 10.84 -16.50 8.29
N TRP A 360 9.83 -16.47 7.41
CA TRP A 360 8.97 -15.31 7.20
C TRP A 360 7.82 -15.34 8.21
N LEU A 361 7.90 -14.49 9.23
CA LEU A 361 6.96 -14.44 10.36
C LEU A 361 6.52 -12.99 10.63
N PRO A 362 5.94 -12.30 9.63
CA PRO A 362 5.54 -10.91 9.74
C PRO A 362 4.43 -10.70 10.77
N ASP A 363 3.58 -11.69 11.03
CA ASP A 363 2.43 -11.55 11.94
C ASP A 363 2.46 -12.41 13.22
N THR A 364 3.57 -13.10 13.51
CA THR A 364 3.67 -13.90 14.75
C THR A 364 3.82 -13.03 16.02
N PHE A 365 2.97 -13.26 17.03
CA PHE A 365 2.96 -12.50 18.27
C PHE A 365 4.01 -12.98 19.28
N GLY A 366 5.23 -12.46 19.14
CA GLY A 366 6.32 -12.71 20.08
C GLY A 366 7.13 -13.97 19.73
N PHE A 367 8.36 -14.00 20.21
CA PHE A 367 9.35 -14.98 19.76
C PHE A 367 10.16 -15.52 20.94
N ASN A 368 10.09 -16.84 21.16
CA ASN A 368 10.87 -17.46 22.22
C ASN A 368 12.37 -17.45 21.89
N TRP A 369 13.21 -17.26 22.91
CA TRP A 369 14.67 -17.13 22.78
C TRP A 369 15.43 -18.34 22.22
N GLN A 370 14.80 -19.52 22.11
CA GLN A 370 15.44 -20.75 21.61
C GLN A 370 15.29 -20.91 20.10
N LEU A 371 14.43 -20.11 19.46
CA LEU A 371 14.14 -20.17 18.02
C LEU A 371 15.38 -20.13 17.11
N PRO A 372 16.43 -19.33 17.37
CA PRO A 372 17.65 -19.38 16.55
C PRO A 372 18.27 -20.78 16.45
N GLN A 373 18.21 -21.58 17.52
CA GLN A 373 18.69 -22.97 17.47
C GLN A 373 17.82 -23.84 16.57
N PHE A 374 16.50 -23.78 16.74
CA PHE A 374 15.55 -24.56 15.93
C PHE A 374 15.69 -24.19 14.45
N PHE A 375 15.72 -22.90 14.14
CA PHE A 375 15.90 -22.38 12.79
C PHE A 375 17.21 -22.86 12.17
N LYS A 376 18.33 -22.74 12.90
CA LYS A 376 19.62 -23.18 12.38
C LYS A 376 19.67 -24.68 12.09
N GLN A 377 19.09 -25.51 12.96
CA GLN A 377 18.99 -26.96 12.75
C GLN A 377 18.08 -27.31 11.56
N GLY A 378 17.11 -26.44 11.25
CA GLY A 378 16.21 -26.54 10.10
C GLY A 378 16.78 -26.00 8.78
N GLY A 379 18.01 -25.51 8.76
CA GLY A 379 18.61 -24.87 7.56
C GLY A 379 18.14 -23.44 7.30
N ILE A 380 17.43 -22.82 8.26
CA ILE A 380 17.00 -21.43 8.20
C ILE A 380 18.15 -20.54 8.68
N GLU A 381 18.41 -19.46 7.93
CA GLU A 381 19.49 -18.51 8.18
C GLU A 381 18.98 -17.10 8.47
N TYR A 382 17.81 -16.76 7.94
CA TYR A 382 17.18 -15.45 8.06
C TYR A 382 15.86 -15.55 8.80
N PHE A 383 15.61 -14.62 9.70
CA PHE A 383 14.36 -14.45 10.42
C PHE A 383 13.78 -13.08 10.04
N VAL A 384 12.57 -13.06 9.49
CA VAL A 384 11.91 -11.83 9.01
C VAL A 384 10.64 -11.59 9.81
N THR A 385 10.47 -10.40 10.38
CA THR A 385 9.24 -10.02 11.08
C THR A 385 9.00 -8.51 11.06
N GLN A 386 7.76 -8.06 11.23
CA GLN A 386 7.47 -6.65 11.57
C GLN A 386 6.92 -6.49 13.00
N LYS A 387 6.49 -7.57 13.69
CA LYS A 387 5.74 -7.44 14.95
C LYS A 387 6.54 -6.82 16.09
N LEU A 388 7.87 -6.89 16.03
CA LEU A 388 8.73 -6.20 17.00
C LEU A 388 8.66 -4.66 16.89
N ARG A 389 8.08 -4.10 15.81
CA ARG A 389 7.77 -2.66 15.72
C ARG A 389 6.56 -2.24 16.56
N TRP A 390 5.67 -3.18 16.92
CA TRP A 390 4.38 -2.89 17.55
C TRP A 390 4.45 -2.79 19.08
N ASN A 391 5.66 -2.71 19.65
CA ASN A 391 5.84 -2.53 21.08
C ASN A 391 5.39 -1.14 21.53
N ASP A 392 4.41 -1.07 22.43
CA ASP A 392 3.85 0.19 22.94
C ASP A 392 4.76 0.92 23.94
N THR A 393 5.56 0.17 24.69
CA THR A 393 6.34 0.66 25.83
C THR A 393 7.83 0.67 25.54
N THR A 394 8.38 -0.44 25.03
CA THR A 394 9.82 -0.60 24.77
C THR A 394 10.05 -0.78 23.29
N GLN A 395 10.42 0.30 22.61
CA GLN A 395 10.74 0.26 21.19
C GLN A 395 11.93 -0.68 20.94
N PHE A 396 11.78 -1.59 19.98
CA PHE A 396 12.89 -2.42 19.53
C PHE A 396 13.86 -1.58 18.69
N PRO A 397 15.15 -1.51 19.04
CA PRO A 397 16.05 -0.51 18.47
C PRO A 397 16.71 -0.91 17.14
N HIS A 398 16.52 -2.16 16.67
CA HIS A 398 17.24 -2.70 15.52
C HIS A 398 16.31 -3.04 14.35
N GLU A 399 16.80 -2.76 13.14
CA GLU A 399 16.17 -3.17 11.88
C GLU A 399 16.84 -4.42 11.30
N VAL A 400 18.15 -4.55 11.48
CA VAL A 400 18.95 -5.74 11.12
C VAL A 400 19.78 -6.12 12.34
N PHE A 401 19.69 -7.37 12.78
CA PHE A 401 20.33 -7.81 14.03
C PHE A 401 20.73 -9.28 14.00
N GLN A 402 21.81 -9.63 14.71
CA GLN A 402 22.16 -11.02 14.97
C GLN A 402 21.35 -11.52 16.17
N TRP A 403 20.49 -12.51 15.96
CA TRP A 403 19.69 -13.10 17.03
C TRP A 403 20.32 -14.39 17.52
N GLN A 404 20.79 -14.37 18.76
CA GLN A 404 21.51 -15.48 19.39
C GLN A 404 20.65 -16.19 20.44
N ALA A 405 20.57 -17.52 20.36
CA ALA A 405 19.99 -18.38 21.38
C ALA A 405 20.99 -18.68 22.52
N PRO A 406 20.54 -19.17 23.70
CA PRO A 406 21.42 -19.49 24.84
C PRO A 406 22.53 -20.52 24.54
N ASP A 407 22.35 -21.37 23.54
CA ASP A 407 23.35 -22.35 23.08
C ASP A 407 24.37 -21.75 22.09
N GLN A 408 24.31 -20.44 21.86
CA GLN A 408 25.12 -19.67 20.92
C GLN A 408 24.75 -19.83 19.44
N SER A 409 23.72 -20.60 19.10
CA SER A 409 23.18 -20.64 17.73
C SER A 409 22.69 -19.24 17.31
N GLN A 410 22.94 -18.86 16.06
CA GLN A 410 22.64 -17.53 15.52
C GLN A 410 21.91 -17.60 14.18
N VAL A 411 20.98 -16.67 13.99
CA VAL A 411 20.32 -16.34 12.71
C VAL A 411 20.32 -14.82 12.51
N LEU A 412 20.28 -14.37 11.26
CA LEU A 412 20.17 -12.95 10.94
C LEU A 412 18.68 -12.53 10.99
N GLY A 413 18.33 -11.67 11.93
CA GLY A 413 17.03 -11.02 12.01
C GLY A 413 16.94 -9.79 11.13
N VAL A 414 15.85 -9.65 10.40
CA VAL A 414 15.52 -8.51 9.55
C VAL A 414 14.09 -8.07 9.86
N MET A 415 13.94 -6.78 10.14
CA MET A 415 12.64 -6.17 10.33
C MET A 415 12.04 -5.83 8.97
N SER A 416 10.92 -6.47 8.59
CA SER A 416 10.30 -6.21 7.29
C SER A 416 9.69 -4.80 7.22
N ALA A 417 9.38 -4.36 6.00
CA ALA A 417 8.39 -3.31 5.79
C ALA A 417 7.02 -3.77 6.30
N PRO A 418 6.10 -2.82 6.55
CA PRO A 418 4.73 -3.17 6.88
C PRO A 418 4.08 -3.98 5.74
N ILE A 419 3.33 -5.02 6.11
CA ILE A 419 2.53 -5.81 5.17
C ILE A 419 1.20 -5.10 4.88
N GLY A 420 0.59 -5.38 3.73
CA GLY A 420 -0.72 -4.82 3.38
C GLY A 420 -0.70 -3.35 2.99
N GLU A 421 0.45 -2.86 2.54
CA GLU A 421 0.61 -1.48 2.11
C GLU A 421 0.52 -1.33 0.59
N GLY A 422 0.05 -0.17 0.15
CA GLY A 422 0.09 0.22 -1.27
C GLY A 422 1.41 0.87 -1.69
N ILE A 423 1.41 1.48 -2.88
CA ILE A 423 2.48 2.36 -3.32
C ILE A 423 2.13 3.79 -2.90
N ASP A 424 2.64 4.19 -1.73
CA ASP A 424 2.56 5.56 -1.22
C ASP A 424 3.97 6.17 -1.20
N PRO A 425 4.28 7.12 -2.09
CA PRO A 425 5.63 7.66 -2.26
C PRO A 425 6.16 8.36 -1.00
N ILE A 426 5.33 9.13 -0.29
CA ILE A 426 5.78 9.86 0.90
C ILE A 426 6.07 8.84 2.01
N LYS A 427 5.19 7.85 2.21
CA LYS A 427 5.36 6.80 3.22
C LYS A 427 6.58 5.93 2.93
N MET A 428 6.77 5.54 1.67
CA MET A 428 7.93 4.80 1.19
C MET A 428 9.24 5.56 1.41
N ALA A 429 9.28 6.86 1.07
CA ALA A 429 10.45 7.72 1.29
C ALA A 429 10.77 7.87 2.78
N THR A 430 9.74 8.06 3.61
CA THR A 430 9.87 8.15 5.08
C THR A 430 10.47 6.86 5.63
N TYR A 431 9.91 5.73 5.25
CA TYR A 431 10.41 4.41 5.64
C TYR A 431 11.87 4.19 5.19
N ALA A 432 12.22 4.54 3.95
CA ALA A 432 13.57 4.39 3.44
C ALA A 432 14.58 5.28 4.20
N CYS A 433 14.22 6.51 4.55
CA CYS A 433 15.03 7.38 5.41
C CYS A 433 15.23 6.79 6.80
N GLU A 434 14.16 6.30 7.44
CA GLU A 434 14.24 5.68 8.77
C GLU A 434 15.10 4.41 8.75
N TRP A 435 14.93 3.59 7.72
CA TRP A 435 15.71 2.39 7.48
C TRP A 435 17.20 2.72 7.36
N GLU A 436 17.56 3.66 6.49
CA GLU A 436 18.95 4.07 6.29
C GLU A 436 19.55 4.67 7.56
N ASN A 437 18.81 5.49 8.29
CA ASN A 437 19.29 6.08 9.54
C ASN A 437 19.62 5.01 10.59
N LYS A 438 18.84 3.93 10.67
CA LYS A 438 19.05 2.85 11.65
C LYS A 438 20.07 1.80 11.21
N THR A 439 20.24 1.60 9.90
CA THR A 439 21.07 0.50 9.34
C THR A 439 22.34 0.96 8.66
N GLY A 440 22.41 2.23 8.23
CA GLY A 440 23.40 2.74 7.30
C GLY A 440 23.23 2.23 5.86
N MET A 441 22.12 1.54 5.54
CA MET A 441 21.88 0.96 4.22
C MET A 441 20.94 1.85 3.40
N SER A 442 21.42 2.31 2.25
CA SER A 442 20.63 3.11 1.28
C SER A 442 19.66 2.28 0.42
N ARG A 443 19.59 0.97 0.67
CA ARG A 443 18.69 0.02 0.03
C ARG A 443 17.71 -0.49 1.07
N SER A 444 16.43 -0.31 0.81
CA SER A 444 15.32 -0.75 1.66
C SER A 444 14.35 -1.64 0.90
N LEU A 445 13.57 -2.45 1.62
CA LEU A 445 12.55 -3.36 1.06
C LEU A 445 11.15 -2.80 1.34
N TRP A 446 10.24 -2.85 0.37
CA TRP A 446 8.82 -2.50 0.49
C TRP A 446 7.92 -3.63 -0.03
N LEU A 447 6.78 -3.84 0.63
CA LEU A 447 5.92 -5.01 0.41
C LEU A 447 4.51 -4.61 -0.08
N PRO A 448 4.33 -4.30 -1.38
CA PRO A 448 3.00 -3.99 -1.90
C PRO A 448 2.04 -5.20 -1.78
N GLY A 449 0.82 -4.95 -1.30
CA GLY A 449 -0.24 -5.96 -1.11
C GLY A 449 -1.48 -5.42 -0.39
N VAL A 450 -2.52 -6.24 -0.24
CA VAL A 450 -3.87 -5.86 0.22
C VAL A 450 -4.24 -6.49 1.59
N GLY A 451 -3.24 -6.93 2.37
CA GLY A 451 -3.42 -7.22 3.80
C GLY A 451 -3.94 -8.61 4.15
N ASP A 452 -4.45 -8.77 5.37
CA ASP A 452 -4.43 -10.04 6.13
C ASP A 452 -5.34 -11.18 5.60
N HIS A 453 -6.28 -10.87 4.70
CA HIS A 453 -7.18 -11.85 4.07
C HIS A 453 -6.75 -12.22 2.63
N GLY A 454 -5.46 -12.03 2.32
CA GLY A 454 -4.90 -12.21 0.98
C GLY A 454 -4.93 -10.94 0.13
N GLY A 455 -4.93 -11.10 -1.19
CA GLY A 455 -4.80 -9.98 -2.13
C GLY A 455 -3.36 -9.50 -2.25
N GLY A 456 -2.67 -9.99 -3.29
CA GLY A 456 -1.34 -9.49 -3.67
C GLY A 456 -1.43 -8.06 -4.24
N PRO A 457 -0.31 -7.53 -4.79
CA PRO A 457 -0.31 -6.21 -5.42
C PRO A 457 -1.47 -6.05 -6.42
N THR A 458 -2.10 -4.87 -6.43
CA THR A 458 -3.13 -4.56 -7.44
C THR A 458 -2.51 -3.99 -8.71
N ARG A 459 -3.25 -4.01 -9.83
CA ARG A 459 -2.84 -3.36 -11.08
C ARG A 459 -2.44 -1.90 -10.87
N ASP A 460 -3.25 -1.17 -10.10
CA ASP A 460 -3.03 0.25 -9.79
C ASP A 460 -1.72 0.48 -9.02
N MET A 461 -1.38 -0.40 -8.08
CA MET A 461 -0.08 -0.36 -7.38
C MET A 461 1.08 -0.53 -8.37
N LEU A 462 0.98 -1.44 -9.34
CA LEU A 462 2.04 -1.66 -10.34
C LEU A 462 2.16 -0.49 -11.33
N GLU A 463 1.04 0.10 -11.73
CA GLU A 463 1.00 1.32 -12.55
C GLU A 463 1.65 2.51 -11.80
N LEU A 464 1.35 2.68 -10.52
CA LEU A 464 2.00 3.67 -9.66
C LEU A 464 3.50 3.42 -9.53
N ALA A 465 3.93 2.17 -9.30
CA ALA A 465 5.34 1.83 -9.20
C ALA A 465 6.10 2.21 -10.48
N ARG A 466 5.57 1.86 -11.67
CA ARG A 466 6.13 2.29 -12.97
C ARG A 466 6.15 3.81 -13.12
N ARG A 467 5.13 4.50 -12.63
CA ARG A 467 5.03 5.95 -12.67
C ARG A 467 6.12 6.61 -11.82
N TRP A 468 6.31 6.15 -10.58
CA TRP A 468 7.32 6.66 -9.65
C TRP A 468 8.75 6.29 -10.04
N GLN A 469 8.97 5.14 -10.69
CA GLN A 469 10.26 4.77 -11.27
C GLN A 469 10.80 5.83 -12.25
N ARG A 470 9.92 6.54 -12.95
CA ARG A 470 10.29 7.61 -13.90
C ARG A 470 10.57 8.96 -13.24
N SER A 471 10.22 9.14 -11.97
CA SER A 471 10.45 10.41 -11.27
C SER A 471 11.94 10.57 -10.95
N PRO A 472 12.55 11.73 -11.25
CA PRO A 472 13.91 12.02 -10.81
C PRO A 472 14.00 12.32 -9.30
N PHE A 473 12.87 12.58 -8.64
CA PHE A 473 12.79 12.95 -7.22
C PHE A 473 12.48 11.77 -6.30
N PHE A 474 12.48 10.55 -6.83
CA PHE A 474 12.20 9.34 -6.08
C PHE A 474 13.38 8.37 -6.17
N PRO A 475 13.66 7.57 -5.12
CA PRO A 475 14.68 6.52 -5.18
C PRO A 475 14.49 5.58 -6.37
N GLU A 476 15.53 4.86 -6.75
CA GLU A 476 15.38 3.80 -7.74
C GLU A 476 14.44 2.71 -7.21
N VAL A 477 13.47 2.32 -8.03
CA VAL A 477 12.46 1.32 -7.70
C VAL A 477 12.61 0.14 -8.63
N GLU A 478 12.80 -1.05 -8.07
CA GLU A 478 12.88 -2.30 -8.80
C GLU A 478 12.22 -3.42 -8.01
N PHE A 479 11.65 -4.41 -8.69
CA PHE A 479 11.26 -5.65 -8.05
C PHE A 479 12.49 -6.52 -7.77
N THR A 480 12.45 -7.24 -6.64
CA THR A 480 13.53 -8.12 -6.19
C THR A 480 12.97 -9.43 -5.63
N THR A 481 13.84 -10.31 -5.17
CA THR A 481 13.56 -11.42 -4.25
C THR A 481 13.97 -11.05 -2.82
N ALA A 482 13.49 -11.83 -1.84
CA ALA A 482 13.59 -11.61 -0.39
C ALA A 482 14.99 -11.75 0.19
#